data_AF-A0A2M7KU74-F1
#
_entry.id   AF-A0A2M7KU74-F1
#
_cell.length_a   1.000
_cell.length_b   1.000
_cell.length_c   1.000
_cell.angle_alpha   90.00
_cell.angle_beta   90.00
_cell.angle_gamma   90.00
#
_symmetry.space_group_name_H-M   'P 1'
#
loop_
_entity.id
_entity.type
_entity.pdbx_description
1 polymer ?
#
loop_
_entity_poly.entity_id
_entity_poly.type
_entity_poly.pdbx_seq_one_letter_code
_entity_poly.pdbx_strand_id
1 'polypeptide(L)' 'MAQKERRTAIRQGVLSLPRKLRAPVVLRFYHDLSGAEIAALLRCSESTVWSRIYAGLRALSSALPPWLKEDFA' A
#
# COMPACT_ATOMS: atom_id res chain seq x y z
N MET A 1 -23.62 -6.84 0.02
CA MET A 1 -22.49 -7.43 0.78
C MET A 1 -21.13 -7.12 0.14
N ALA A 2 -21.02 -7.16 -1.19
CA ALA A 2 -19.77 -6.97 -1.95
C ALA A 2 -18.84 -5.78 -1.58
N GLN A 3 -19.35 -4.55 -1.45
CA GLN A 3 -18.47 -3.37 -1.23
C GLN A 3 -17.81 -3.35 0.16
N LYS A 4 -18.52 -3.82 1.19
CA LYS A 4 -18.03 -3.83 2.58
C LYS A 4 -16.95 -4.88 2.76
N GLU A 5 -17.15 -6.06 2.17
CA GLU A 5 -16.17 -7.15 2.15
C GLU A 5 -14.91 -6.74 1.39
N ARG A 6 -15.06 -6.11 0.22
CA ARG A 6 -13.95 -5.57 -0.57
C ARG A 6 -13.08 -4.60 0.22
N ARG A 7 -13.72 -3.60 0.86
CA ARG A 7 -13.02 -2.61 1.70
C ARG A 7 -12.31 -3.26 2.88
N THR A 8 -12.95 -4.24 3.51
CA THR A 8 -12.37 -4.97 4.65
C THR A 8 -11.14 -5.76 4.22
N ALA A 9 -11.22 -6.50 3.11
CA ALA A 9 -10.09 -7.26 2.57
C ALA A 9 -8.90 -6.36 2.21
N ILE A 10 -9.13 -5.24 1.54
CA ILE A 10 -8.07 -4.26 1.22
C ILE A 10 -7.44 -3.71 2.50
N ARG A 11 -8.25 -3.31 3.48
CA ARG A 11 -7.74 -2.75 4.74
C ARG A 11 -6.90 -3.77 5.50
N GLN A 12 -7.35 -5.02 5.57
CA GLN A 12 -6.58 -6.11 6.20
C GLN A 12 -5.27 -6.38 5.45
N GLY A 13 -5.30 -6.42 4.12
CA GLY A 13 -4.09 -6.57 3.30
C GLY A 13 -3.09 -5.42 3.50
N VAL A 14 -3.56 -4.18 3.62
CA VAL A 14 -2.69 -3.04 3.92
C VAL A 14 -2.14 -3.13 5.34
N LEU A 15 -2.95 -3.57 6.31
CA LEU A 15 -2.53 -3.69 7.71
C LEU A 15 -1.49 -4.81 7.92
N SER A 16 -1.53 -5.89 7.13
CA SER A 16 -0.57 -6.99 7.19
C SER A 16 0.82 -6.61 6.65
N LEU A 17 0.94 -5.50 5.91
CA LEU A 17 2.23 -5.02 5.42
C LEU A 17 3.17 -4.64 6.58
N PRO A 18 4.48 -4.99 6.50
CA PRO A 18 5.48 -4.48 7.41
C PRO A 18 5.42 -2.95 7.48
N ARG A 19 5.56 -2.37 8.68
CA ARG A 19 5.41 -0.92 8.91
C ARG A 19 6.25 -0.06 7.95
N LYS A 20 7.46 -0.52 7.60
CA LYS A 20 8.38 0.16 6.67
C LYS A 20 7.85 0.25 5.24
N LEU A 21 7.03 -0.71 4.80
CA LEU A 21 6.39 -0.72 3.47
C LEU A 21 5.02 -0.05 3.52
N ARG A 22 4.27 -0.26 4.62
CA ARG A 22 2.93 0.29 4.81
C ARG A 22 2.90 1.82 4.85
N ALA A 23 3.83 2.44 5.59
CA ALA A 23 3.84 3.88 5.78
C ALA A 23 3.87 4.68 4.45
N PRO A 24 4.84 4.46 3.53
CA PRO A 24 4.87 5.20 2.27
C PRO A 24 3.68 4.88 1.35
N VAL A 25 3.13 3.66 1.39
CA VAL A 25 1.90 3.31 0.65
C VAL A 25 0.70 4.11 1.16
N VAL A 26 0.49 4.16 2.47
CA VAL A 26 -0.63 4.93 3.06
C VAL A 26 -0.47 6.42 2.76
N LEU A 27 0.72 6.98 2.95
CA LEU A 27 0.97 8.39 2.65
C LEU A 27 0.74 8.72 1.18
N ARG A 28 1.14 7.84 0.25
CA ARG A 28 0.96 8.06 -1.18
C ARG A 28 -0.50 7.96 -1.63
N PHE A 29 -1.26 6.98 -1.13
CA PHE A 29 -2.60 6.66 -1.67
C PHE A 29 -3.77 7.16 -0.81
N TYR A 30 -3.58 7.35 0.49
CA TYR A 30 -4.61 7.89 1.39
C TYR A 30 -4.44 9.39 1.65
N HIS A 31 -3.21 9.90 1.58
CA HIS A 31 -2.90 11.31 1.83
C HIS A 31 -2.41 12.06 0.58
N ASP A 32 -2.32 11.37 -0.56
CA ASP A 32 -1.88 11.90 -1.86
C ASP A 32 -0.54 12.67 -1.85
N LEU A 33 0.36 12.32 -0.91
CA LEU A 33 1.67 12.97 -0.81
C LEU A 33 2.61 12.53 -1.93
N SER A 34 3.46 13.45 -2.38
CA SER A 34 4.53 13.18 -3.35
C SER A 34 5.67 12.33 -2.76
N GLY A 35 6.49 11.73 -3.63
CA GLY A 35 7.67 10.97 -3.21
C GLY A 35 8.64 11.80 -2.35
N ALA A 36 8.82 13.08 -2.69
CA ALA A 36 9.66 14.02 -1.95
C ALA A 36 9.10 14.36 -0.56
N GLU A 37 7.80 14.62 -0.43
CA GLU A 37 7.17 14.88 0.87
C GLU A 37 7.24 13.66 1.79
N ILE A 38 7.01 12.47 1.25
CA ILE A 38 7.12 11.21 1.99
C ILE A 38 8.58 10.97 2.41
N ALA A 39 9.55 11.25 1.54
CA ALA A 39 10.97 11.12 1.82
C ALA A 39 11.39 12.02 2.99
N ALA A 40 10.94 13.28 2.98
CA ALA A 40 11.16 14.23 4.09
C ALA A 40 10.53 13.73 5.40
N LEU A 41 9.26 13.30 5.36
CA LEU A 41 8.54 12.83 6.55
C LEU A 41 9.15 11.56 7.17
N LEU A 42 9.60 10.62 6.32
CA LEU A 42 10.19 9.35 6.75
C LEU A 42 11.71 9.41 6.96
N ARG A 43 12.33 10.58 6.72
CA ARG A 43 13.78 10.80 6.77
C ARG A 43 14.56 9.76 5.97
N CYS A 44 14.18 9.56 4.71
CA CYS A 44 14.86 8.66 3.76
C CYS A 44 14.96 9.29 2.37
N SER A 45 15.69 8.67 1.45
CA SER A 45 15.72 9.13 0.05
C SER A 45 14.40 8.85 -0.67
N GLU A 46 14.09 9.67 -1.68
CA GLU A 46 12.92 9.44 -2.54
C GLU A 46 13.01 8.09 -3.28
N SER A 47 14.20 7.68 -3.73
CA SER A 47 14.39 6.34 -4.31
C SER A 47 13.99 5.22 -3.34
N THR A 48 14.29 5.38 -2.04
CA THR A 48 13.89 4.43 -1.00
C THR A 48 12.37 4.40 -0.82
N VAL A 49 11.71 5.56 -0.93
CA VAL A 49 10.24 5.64 -0.90
C VAL A 49 9.65 4.82 -2.03
N TRP A 50 10.06 5.06 -3.28
CA TRP A 50 9.55 4.34 -4.44
C TRP A 50 9.82 2.83 -4.36
N SER A 51 11.02 2.42 -3.93
CA SER A 51 11.33 1.00 -3.71
C SER A 51 10.43 0.36 -2.65
N ARG A 52 10.15 1.07 -1.54
CA ARG A 52 9.25 0.59 -0.47
C ARG A 52 7.80 0.55 -0.91
N ILE A 53 7.34 1.51 -1.70
CA ILE A 53 5.98 1.50 -2.28
C ILE A 53 5.84 0.30 -3.19
N TYR A 54 6.78 0.09 -4.12
CA TYR A 54 6.72 -1.04 -5.04
C TYR A 54 6.76 -2.39 -4.31
N ALA A 55 7.67 -2.55 -3.34
CA ALA A 55 7.72 -3.75 -2.50
C ALA A 55 6.43 -3.94 -1.68
N GLY A 56 5.86 -2.85 -1.16
CA GLY A 56 4.58 -2.86 -0.44
C GLY A 56 3.41 -3.27 -1.30
N LEU A 57 3.31 -2.78 -2.54
CA LEU A 57 2.27 -3.15 -3.50
C LEU A 57 2.39 -4.62 -3.93
N ARG A 58 3.61 -5.13 -4.13
CA ARG A 58 3.83 -6.57 -4.41
C ARG A 58 3.40 -7.43 -3.23
N ALA A 59 3.80 -7.08 -2.01
CA ALA A 59 3.39 -7.79 -0.80
C ALA A 59 1.86 -7.71 -0.60
N LEU A 60 1.26 -6.56 -0.90
CA LEU A 60 -0.19 -6.37 -0.82
C LEU A 60 -0.89 -7.30 -1.82
N SER A 61 -0.44 -7.33 -3.07
CA SER A 61 -0.99 -8.24 -4.09
C SER A 61 -0.94 -9.70 -3.60
N SER A 62 0.15 -10.16 -2.98
CA SER A 62 0.22 -11.51 -2.41
C SER A 62 -0.76 -11.72 -1.25
N ALA A 63 -1.06 -10.70 -0.46
CA ALA A 63 -1.97 -10.77 0.69
C ALA A 63 -3.46 -10.62 0.33
N LEU A 64 -3.80 -10.14 -0.87
CA LEU A 64 -5.18 -9.99 -1.31
C LEU A 64 -5.79 -11.34 -1.71
N PRO A 65 -7.07 -11.57 -1.39
CA PRO A 65 -7.75 -12.80 -1.77
C PRO A 65 -7.99 -12.89 -3.29
N PRO A 66 -8.07 -14.10 -3.88
CA PRO A 66 -8.20 -14.30 -5.33
C PRO A 66 -9.38 -13.57 -5.97
N TRP A 67 -10.56 -13.64 -5.34
CA TRP A 67 -11.79 -12.98 -5.82
C TRP A 67 -11.67 -11.47 -5.97
N LEU A 68 -10.73 -10.84 -5.26
CA LEU A 68 -10.46 -9.41 -5.38
C LEU A 68 -9.53 -9.10 -6.56
N LYS A 69 -8.67 -10.04 -6.95
CA LYS A 69 -7.73 -9.88 -8.07
C LYS A 69 -8.43 -10.05 -9.41
N GLU A 70 -9.42 -10.94 -9.47
CA GLU A 70 -10.26 -11.17 -10.65
C GLU A 70 -11.02 -9.90 -11.07
N ASP A 71 -11.40 -9.06 -10.11
CA ASP A 71 -12.03 -7.75 -10.31
C ASP A 71 -11.15 -6.71 -11.05
N PHE A 72 -9.83 -6.93 -11.14
CA PHE A 72 -8.87 -6.01 -11.76
C PHE A 72 -8.16 -6.63 -12.98
N ALA A 73 -8.50 -7.85 -13.36
CA ALA A 73 -7.99 -8.56 -14.54
C ALA A 73 -8.91 -8.31 -15.74
#